data_AF-A0A256W788-F1
#
_entry.id   AF-A0A256W788-F1
#
_cell.length_a   1.000
_cell.length_b   1.000
_cell.length_c   1.000
_cell.angle_alpha   90.00
_cell.angle_beta   90.00
_cell.angle_gamma   90.00
#
_symmetry.space_group_name_H-M   'P 1'
#
loop_
_entity.id
_entity.type
_entity.pdbx_description
1 polymer ?
#
loop_
_entity_poly.entity_id
_entity_poly.type
_entity_poly.pdbx_seq_one_letter_code
_entity_poly.pdbx_strand_id
1 'polypeptide(L)'
;MPSKQVLTGQKYMGLMLTLLISLLWMEPIYGYIIDKLNGYNLAYLHLSEMMSPETRLDKPEKSTVPFYRKIFNDTLISCGGHSLESATRMLENNEADLIAFGKPFISNPDLVERFRQGAPLNEPDKSTFYHGGAKGYLDYPLMEQVI
;
A
#
# COMPACT_ATOMS: atom_id res chain seq x y z
N MET A 1 13.11 14.71 -36.93
CA MET A 1 12.32 14.35 -35.72
C MET A 1 12.86 13.03 -35.20
N PRO A 2 13.27 12.90 -33.92
CA PRO A 2 13.73 11.62 -33.42
C PRO A 2 12.52 10.67 -33.26
N SER A 3 12.63 9.47 -33.82
CA SER A 3 11.62 8.42 -33.71
C SER A 3 11.48 7.97 -32.26
N LYS A 4 10.24 7.90 -31.74
CA LYS A 4 9.94 7.27 -30.45
C LYS A 4 10.39 5.81 -30.51
N GLN A 5 11.48 5.46 -29.82
CA GLN A 5 11.80 4.07 -29.53
C GLN A 5 10.65 3.53 -28.67
N VAL A 6 9.94 2.53 -29.18
CA VAL A 6 8.99 1.76 -28.39
C VAL A 6 9.82 0.98 -27.38
N LEU A 7 9.59 1.25 -26.09
CA LEU A 7 10.30 0.65 -24.96
C LEU A 7 9.82 -0.81 -24.79
N THR A 8 10.24 -1.69 -25.69
CA THR A 8 9.93 -3.12 -25.64
C THR A 8 10.69 -3.75 -24.48
N GLY A 9 10.02 -3.88 -23.33
CA GLY A 9 10.57 -4.53 -22.12
C GLY A 9 10.19 -3.84 -20.80
N GLN A 10 9.76 -2.58 -20.82
CA GLN A 10 9.31 -1.93 -19.58
C GLN A 10 7.91 -2.39 -19.18
N LYS A 11 7.79 -2.70 -17.88
CA LYS A 11 6.53 -3.01 -17.23
C LYS A 11 5.84 -1.70 -16.82
N TYR A 12 4.61 -1.48 -17.28
CA TYR A 12 3.85 -0.25 -17.00
C TYR A 12 2.49 -0.50 -16.35
N MET A 13 2.00 -1.73 -16.40
CA MET A 13 0.67 -2.09 -15.91
C MET A 13 0.79 -2.68 -14.51
N GLY A 14 0.18 -2.01 -13.54
CA GLY A 14 -0.06 -2.58 -12.21
C GLY A 14 -1.49 -3.07 -12.08
N LEU A 15 -1.71 -4.09 -11.25
CA LEU A 15 -3.06 -4.54 -10.88
C LEU A 15 -3.27 -4.38 -9.38
N MET A 16 -4.43 -3.87 -8.97
CA MET A 16 -4.84 -3.81 -7.57
C MET A 16 -5.96 -4.82 -7.31
N LEU A 17 -5.80 -5.63 -6.27
CA LEU A 17 -6.81 -6.56 -5.77
C LEU A 17 -7.15 -6.23 -4.32
N THR A 18 -8.45 -6.18 -4.02
CA THR A 18 -8.94 -6.07 -2.64
C THR A 18 -9.25 -7.45 -2.11
N LEU A 19 -8.58 -7.83 -1.03
CA LEU A 19 -8.73 -9.12 -0.40
C LEU A 19 -9.78 -9.00 0.70
N LEU A 20 -10.95 -9.59 0.47
CA LEU A 20 -12.00 -9.67 1.47
C LEU A 20 -11.62 -10.75 2.49
N ILE A 21 -10.88 -10.35 3.53
CA ILE A 21 -10.39 -11.23 4.61
C ILE A 21 -11.55 -11.98 5.32
N SER A 22 -12.78 -11.43 5.27
CA SER A 22 -13.98 -12.08 5.82
C SER A 22 -14.45 -13.31 5.03
N LEU A 23 -13.87 -13.61 3.87
CA LEU A 23 -14.27 -14.69 2.98
C LEU A 23 -13.08 -15.64 2.72
N LEU A 24 -12.61 -16.32 3.76
CA LEU A 24 -11.50 -17.29 3.71
C LEU A 24 -11.69 -18.38 2.62
N TRP A 25 -12.93 -18.70 2.24
CA TRP A 25 -13.23 -19.64 1.15
C TRP A 25 -12.82 -19.13 -0.24
N MET A 26 -12.45 -17.86 -0.39
CA MET A 26 -11.94 -17.30 -1.64
C MET A 26 -10.43 -17.42 -1.82
N GLU A 27 -9.67 -17.85 -0.78
CA GLU A 27 -8.21 -18.01 -0.87
C GLU A 27 -7.76 -18.87 -2.07
N PRO A 28 -8.41 -20.02 -2.38
CA PRO A 28 -8.03 -20.81 -3.56
C PRO A 28 -8.25 -20.06 -4.89
N ILE A 29 -9.29 -19.21 -4.96
CA ILE A 29 -9.62 -18.44 -6.16
C ILE A 29 -8.58 -17.33 -6.36
N TYR A 30 -8.28 -16.55 -5.31
CA TYR A 30 -7.26 -15.51 -5.39
C TYR A 30 -5.87 -16.10 -5.65
N GLY A 31 -5.53 -17.22 -5.01
CA GLY A 31 -4.28 -17.94 -5.27
C GLY A 31 -4.14 -18.34 -6.74
N TYR A 32 -5.22 -18.91 -7.33
CA TYR A 32 -5.24 -19.23 -8.76
C TYR A 32 -5.09 -18.00 -9.66
N ILE A 33 -5.83 -16.91 -9.38
CA ILE A 33 -5.74 -15.68 -10.16
C ILE A 33 -4.31 -15.13 -10.10
N ILE A 34 -3.75 -15.02 -8.90
CA ILE A 34 -2.41 -14.47 -8.67
C ILE A 34 -1.33 -15.32 -9.34
N ASP A 35 -1.45 -16.66 -9.30
CA ASP A 35 -0.56 -17.54 -10.06
C ASP A 35 -0.62 -17.23 -11.56
N LYS A 36 -1.83 -17.06 -12.13
CA LYS A 36 -1.98 -16.67 -13.54
C LYS A 36 -1.41 -15.30 -13.87
N LEU A 37 -1.39 -14.36 -12.92
CA LEU A 37 -0.81 -13.05 -13.13
C LEU A 37 0.70 -13.10 -13.38
N ASN A 38 1.42 -14.12 -12.91
CA ASN A 38 2.85 -14.30 -13.20
C ASN A 38 3.13 -14.49 -14.71
N GLY A 39 2.13 -14.90 -15.50
CA GLY A 39 2.25 -15.01 -16.95
C GLY A 39 2.18 -13.67 -17.70
N TYR A 40 1.92 -12.57 -17.00
CA TYR A 40 1.79 -11.23 -17.58
C TYR A 40 2.99 -10.35 -17.23
N ASN A 41 3.32 -9.41 -18.12
CA ASN A 41 4.39 -8.45 -17.89
C ASN A 41 3.93 -7.28 -16.99
N LEU A 42 3.52 -7.59 -15.76
CA LEU A 42 3.04 -6.62 -14.78
C LEU A 42 4.20 -5.90 -14.09
N ALA A 43 4.00 -4.60 -13.83
CA ALA A 43 4.90 -3.78 -13.02
C ALA A 43 4.83 -4.16 -11.55
N TYR A 44 3.62 -4.38 -11.04
CA TYR A 44 3.39 -4.81 -9.67
C TYR A 44 2.01 -5.44 -9.50
N LEU A 45 1.86 -6.19 -8.42
CA LEU A 45 0.58 -6.57 -7.83
C LEU A 45 0.38 -5.79 -6.52
N HIS A 46 -0.74 -5.09 -6.39
CA HIS A 46 -1.08 -4.31 -5.19
C HIS A 46 -2.22 -5.01 -4.45
N LEU A 47 -1.93 -5.53 -3.27
CA LEU A 47 -2.88 -6.21 -2.40
C LEU A 47 -3.37 -5.24 -1.32
N SER A 48 -4.69 -4.99 -1.31
CA SER A 48 -5.35 -4.15 -0.33
C SER A 48 -6.12 -4.99 0.67
N GLU A 49 -5.79 -4.83 1.93
CA GLU A 49 -6.42 -5.47 3.07
C GLU A 49 -7.15 -4.45 3.94
N MET A 50 -8.26 -4.85 4.55
CA MET A 50 -9.00 -3.99 5.46
C MET A 50 -8.59 -4.29 6.90
N MET A 51 -7.48 -3.67 7.35
CA MET A 51 -6.97 -3.79 8.71
C MET A 51 -6.77 -2.39 9.32
N SER A 52 -6.87 -2.31 10.65
CA SER A 52 -6.40 -1.13 11.38
C SER A 52 -4.89 -1.26 11.69
N PRO A 53 -4.17 -0.14 11.92
CA PRO A 53 -2.78 -0.16 12.38
C PRO A 53 -2.53 -1.04 13.60
N GLU A 54 -3.43 -0.98 14.58
CA GLU A 54 -3.36 -1.79 15.79
C GLU A 54 -3.51 -3.27 15.44
N THR A 55 -4.48 -3.61 14.58
CA THR A 55 -4.67 -5.01 14.16
C THR A 55 -3.48 -5.56 13.37
N ARG A 56 -2.86 -4.73 12.53
CA ARG A 56 -1.65 -5.11 11.75
C ARG A 56 -0.47 -5.42 12.65
N LEU A 57 -0.29 -4.67 13.73
CA LEU A 57 0.77 -4.90 14.70
C LEU A 57 0.47 -6.07 15.64
N ASP A 58 -0.73 -6.14 16.19
CA ASP A 58 -1.10 -7.13 17.22
C ASP A 58 -1.41 -8.52 16.64
N LYS A 59 -1.89 -8.58 15.39
CA LYS A 59 -2.36 -9.80 14.72
C LYS A 59 -1.80 -9.91 13.29
N PRO A 60 -0.47 -9.90 13.10
CA PRO A 60 0.15 -9.93 11.78
C PRO A 60 -0.22 -11.19 10.99
N GLU A 61 -0.55 -12.30 11.66
CA GLU A 61 -0.99 -13.57 11.05
C GLU A 61 -2.32 -13.46 10.29
N LYS A 62 -3.10 -12.40 10.52
CA LYS A 62 -4.33 -12.13 9.75
C LYS A 62 -4.05 -11.55 8.36
N SER A 63 -2.82 -11.09 8.13
CA SER A 63 -2.39 -10.66 6.82
C SER A 63 -2.26 -11.87 5.91
N THR A 64 -2.91 -11.81 4.75
CA THR A 64 -2.82 -12.78 3.67
C THR A 64 -1.69 -12.47 2.69
N VAL A 65 -1.08 -11.28 2.79
CA VAL A 65 0.05 -10.88 1.95
C VAL A 65 1.21 -11.89 1.98
N PRO A 66 1.67 -12.41 3.16
CA PRO A 66 2.73 -13.41 3.21
C PRO A 66 2.39 -14.72 2.49
N PHE A 67 1.10 -15.08 2.44
CA PHE A 67 0.64 -16.23 1.66
C PHE A 67 0.76 -15.96 0.16
N TYR A 68 0.26 -14.82 -0.31
CA TYR A 68 0.29 -14.48 -1.74
C TYR A 68 1.68 -14.11 -2.28
N ARG A 69 2.59 -13.61 -1.43
CA ARG A 69 4.01 -13.39 -1.79
C ARG A 69 4.74 -14.67 -2.19
N LYS A 70 4.31 -15.83 -1.69
CA LYS A 70 4.84 -17.14 -2.09
C LYS A 70 4.36 -17.58 -3.47
N ILE A 71 3.32 -16.94 -4.00
CA ILE A 71 2.68 -17.27 -5.27
C ILE A 71 3.09 -16.26 -6.36
N PHE A 72 3.09 -14.96 -6.03
CA PHE A 72 3.47 -13.91 -6.97
C PHE A 72 4.99 -13.68 -6.96
N ASN A 73 5.59 -13.62 -8.15
CA ASN A 73 7.04 -13.59 -8.28
C ASN A 73 7.62 -12.18 -8.41
N ASP A 74 6.85 -11.24 -8.95
CA ASP A 74 7.29 -9.88 -9.23
C ASP A 74 7.04 -8.92 -8.04
N THR A 75 7.14 -7.61 -8.26
CA THR A 75 6.95 -6.57 -7.25
C THR A 75 5.54 -6.62 -6.63
N LEU A 76 5.48 -6.78 -5.32
CA LEU A 76 4.25 -6.83 -4.54
C LEU A 76 4.15 -5.60 -3.62
N ILE A 77 3.02 -4.90 -3.71
CA ILE A 77 2.67 -3.76 -2.86
C ILE A 77 1.63 -4.21 -1.82
N SER A 78 1.93 -4.03 -0.54
CA SER A 78 0.98 -4.26 0.55
C SER A 78 0.32 -2.94 0.97
N CYS A 79 -1.01 -2.95 1.10
CA CYS A 79 -1.80 -1.81 1.54
C CYS A 79 -2.85 -2.24 2.55
N GLY A 80 -3.12 -1.38 3.53
CA GLY A 80 -4.18 -1.63 4.49
C GLY A 80 -3.76 -1.41 5.93
N GLY A 81 -3.87 -0.17 6.42
CA GLY A 81 -3.65 0.13 7.83
C GLY A 81 -2.24 -0.15 8.32
N HIS A 82 -1.21 0.08 7.51
CA HIS A 82 0.18 -0.02 8.00
C HIS A 82 0.52 1.17 8.92
N SER A 83 1.26 0.88 9.99
CA SER A 83 2.08 1.86 10.70
C SER A 83 3.51 1.82 10.14
N LEU A 84 4.39 2.74 10.53
CA LEU A 84 5.80 2.65 10.17
C LEU A 84 6.41 1.33 10.66
N GLU A 85 6.07 0.92 11.88
CA GLU A 85 6.61 -0.32 12.46
C GLU A 85 6.13 -1.57 11.71
N SER A 86 4.83 -1.70 11.42
CA SER A 86 4.33 -2.88 10.70
C SER A 86 4.80 -2.92 9.25
N ALA A 87 4.95 -1.75 8.61
CA ALA A 87 5.54 -1.62 7.29
C ALA A 87 6.99 -2.09 7.26
N THR A 88 7.83 -1.60 8.18
CA THR A 88 9.25 -1.97 8.27
C THR A 88 9.39 -3.47 8.49
N ARG A 89 8.63 -4.05 9.43
CA ARG A 89 8.64 -5.50 9.69
C ARG A 89 8.30 -6.33 8.43
N MET A 90 7.27 -5.91 7.69
CA MET A 90 6.84 -6.61 6.48
C MET A 90 7.91 -6.58 5.38
N LEU A 91 8.60 -5.44 5.23
CA LEU A 91 9.71 -5.30 4.28
C LEU A 91 10.93 -6.14 4.71
N GLU A 92 11.31 -6.09 5.99
CA GLU A 92 12.44 -6.87 6.54
C GLU A 92 12.23 -8.39 6.40
N ASN A 93 10.97 -8.84 6.46
CA ASN A 93 10.61 -10.24 6.28
C ASN A 93 10.46 -10.68 4.81
N ASN A 94 10.70 -9.79 3.83
CA ASN A 94 10.47 -10.05 2.40
C ASN A 94 9.01 -10.47 2.08
N GLU A 95 8.05 -10.00 2.88
CA GLU A 95 6.62 -10.31 2.69
C GLU A 95 5.98 -9.40 1.62
N ALA A 96 6.55 -8.23 1.38
CA ALA A 96 6.22 -7.31 0.30
C ALA A 96 7.46 -6.52 -0.12
N ASP A 97 7.46 -5.97 -1.33
CA ASP A 97 8.55 -5.12 -1.82
C ASP A 97 8.28 -3.64 -1.53
N LEU A 98 7.00 -3.25 -1.48
CA LEU A 98 6.55 -1.88 -1.26
C LEU A 98 5.34 -1.84 -0.33
N ILE A 99 5.19 -0.73 0.37
CA ILE A 99 4.04 -0.47 1.26
C ILE A 99 3.31 0.78 0.79
N ALA A 100 1.99 0.68 0.61
CA ALA A 100 1.15 1.83 0.30
C ALA A 100 0.41 2.33 1.55
N PHE A 101 0.44 3.66 1.73
CA PHE A 101 -0.25 4.36 2.80
C PHE A 101 -1.35 5.24 2.20
N GLY A 102 -2.59 5.09 2.67
CA GLY A 102 -3.73 5.90 2.25
C GLY A 102 -3.98 7.07 3.20
N LYS A 103 -4.73 6.81 4.28
CA LYS A 103 -5.12 7.82 5.28
C LYS A 103 -3.94 8.66 5.82
N PRO A 104 -2.77 8.08 6.13
CA PRO A 104 -1.64 8.88 6.59
C PRO A 104 -1.18 9.92 5.57
N PHE A 105 -1.19 9.61 4.26
CA PHE A 105 -0.84 10.58 3.22
C PHE A 105 -1.89 11.67 3.02
N ILE A 106 -3.15 11.44 3.40
CA ILE A 106 -4.19 12.49 3.35
C ILE A 106 -3.82 13.61 4.32
N SER A 107 -3.46 13.28 5.56
CA SER A 107 -3.15 14.27 6.59
C SER A 107 -1.68 14.70 6.66
N ASN A 108 -0.78 13.98 5.99
CA ASN A 108 0.66 14.23 6.03
C ASN A 108 1.21 14.30 4.60
N PRO A 109 1.20 15.48 3.95
CA PRO A 109 1.75 15.62 2.59
C PRO A 109 3.27 15.31 2.53
N ASP A 110 3.96 15.41 3.66
CA ASP A 110 5.37 15.11 3.88
C ASP A 110 5.59 13.80 4.67
N LEU A 111 4.66 12.84 4.58
CA LEU A 111 4.66 11.58 5.36
C LEU A 111 6.02 10.85 5.33
N VAL A 112 6.66 10.76 4.15
CA VAL A 112 7.94 10.08 4.00
C VAL A 112 9.01 10.71 4.88
N GLU A 113 9.04 12.04 4.91
CA GLU A 113 10.02 12.79 5.70
C GLU A 113 9.73 12.67 7.20
N ARG A 114 8.45 12.68 7.58
CA ARG A 114 8.05 12.41 8.97
C ARG A 114 8.48 11.02 9.42
N PHE A 115 8.29 9.99 8.59
CA PHE A 115 8.80 8.65 8.89
C PHE A 115 10.32 8.62 9.01
N ARG A 116 11.03 9.30 8.10
CA ARG A 116 12.50 9.37 8.12
C ARG A 116 13.04 10.01 9.40
N GLN A 117 12.36 11.04 9.92
CA GLN A 117 12.76 11.76 11.13
C GLN A 117 12.14 11.20 12.43
N GLY A 118 11.23 10.23 12.33
CA GLY A 118 10.44 9.78 13.48
C GLY A 118 9.52 10.87 14.05
N ALA A 119 9.07 11.79 13.21
CA ALA A 119 8.24 12.92 13.62
C ALA A 119 6.77 12.51 13.83
N PRO A 120 6.03 13.23 14.70
CA PRO A 120 4.61 13.01 14.88
C PRO A 120 3.83 13.15 13.56
N LEU A 121 2.77 12.35 13.41
CA LEU A 121 1.86 12.46 12.28
C LEU A 121 0.68 13.36 12.64
N ASN A 122 0.21 14.13 11.66
CA ASN A 122 -1.07 14.81 11.76
C ASN A 122 -2.20 13.78 11.75
N GLU A 123 -3.18 13.97 12.63
CA GLU A 123 -4.38 13.14 12.67
C GLU A 123 -5.32 13.47 11.50
N PRO A 124 -5.82 12.47 10.76
CA PRO A 124 -6.74 12.71 9.67
C PRO A 124 -8.15 13.04 10.16
N ASP A 125 -8.72 14.13 9.65
CA ASP A 125 -10.13 14.46 9.81
C ASP A 125 -10.98 13.65 8.82
N LYS A 126 -11.64 12.60 9.33
CA LYS A 126 -12.50 11.73 8.51
C LYS A 126 -13.73 12.45 7.96
N SER A 127 -14.16 13.55 8.58
CA SER A 127 -15.34 14.31 8.15
C SER A 127 -15.11 15.06 6.83
N THR A 128 -13.85 15.29 6.45
CA THR A 128 -13.48 16.05 5.25
C THR A 128 -13.09 15.17 4.05
N PHE A 129 -12.93 13.85 4.22
CA PHE A 129 -12.44 12.96 3.16
C PHE A 129 -13.23 13.06 1.85
N TYR A 130 -14.54 13.30 1.93
CA TYR A 130 -15.44 13.36 0.78
C TYR A 130 -16.31 14.62 0.83
N HIS A 131 -15.72 15.77 1.18
CA HIS A 131 -16.46 17.03 1.35
C HIS A 131 -16.27 18.02 0.19
N GLY A 132 -15.15 17.94 -0.53
CA GLY A 132 -14.77 18.91 -1.57
C GLY A 132 -14.19 20.21 -1.00
N GLY A 133 -13.57 21.01 -1.87
CA GLY A 133 -12.88 22.25 -1.48
C GLY A 133 -11.47 22.02 -0.91
N ALA A 134 -10.90 23.06 -0.29
CA ALA A 134 -9.53 23.02 0.22
C ALA A 134 -9.39 22.42 1.63
N LYS A 135 -10.46 22.50 2.44
CA LYS A 135 -10.43 22.10 3.85
C LYS A 135 -10.28 20.59 4.00
N GLY A 136 -9.30 20.16 4.77
CA GLY A 136 -8.90 18.76 4.94
C GLY A 136 -8.40 18.12 3.65
N TYR A 137 -7.88 18.92 2.71
CA TYR A 137 -7.29 18.47 1.44
C TYR A 137 -5.96 19.17 1.15
N LEU A 138 -5.91 20.51 1.20
CA LEU A 138 -4.71 21.31 0.91
C LEU A 138 -4.14 22.04 2.14
N ASP A 139 -4.81 21.94 3.29
CA ASP A 139 -4.55 22.75 4.49
C ASP A 139 -3.94 21.94 5.66
N TYR A 140 -3.59 20.67 5.45
CA TYR A 140 -2.79 19.94 6.43
C TYR A 140 -1.37 20.52 6.51
N PRO A 141 -0.86 20.84 7.71
CA PRO A 141 0.42 21.50 7.84
C PRO A 141 1.58 20.54 7.53
N LEU A 142 2.61 21.07 6.88
CA LEU A 142 3.92 20.42 6.79
C LEU A 142 4.58 20.40 8.17
N MET A 143 5.47 19.45 8.40
CA MET A 143 6.21 19.31 9.67
C MET A 143 6.93 20.61 10.04
N GLU A 144 7.55 21.29 9.06
CA GLU A 144 8.24 22.57 9.25
C GLU A 144 7.33 23.72 9.73
N GLN A 145 6.01 23.58 9.60
CA GLN A 145 5.02 24.59 10.00
C GLN A 145 4.46 24.34 11.42
N VAL A 146 4.79 23.19 12.03
CA VAL A 146 4.30 22.76 13.35
C VAL A 146 5.43 22.82 14.41
N ILE A 147 6.66 23.09 13.99
CA ILE A 147 7.86 23.26 14.85
C ILE A 147 7.97 24.70 15.35
#